data_AF-X0TU32-F1
#
_entry.id   AF-X0TU32-F1
#
_cell.length_a   1.000
_cell.length_b   1.000
_cell.length_c   1.000
_cell.angle_alpha   90.00
_cell.angle_beta   90.00
_cell.angle_gamma   90.00
#
_symmetry.space_group_name_H-M   'P 1'
#
loop_
_entity.id
_entity.type
_entity.pdbx_description
1 polymer ?
#
loop_
_entity_poly.entity_id
_entity_poly.type
_entity_poly.pdbx_seq_one_letter_code
_entity_poly.pdbx_strand_id
1 'polypeptide(L)'
;MDRPTFKKTERGFAYSEFEDLYGAKCSLQKSSLATDDAVWLGIDDPDPKRGPPWKPYKLPSDVLVTTRMHLSREQVEAILPALQRFVATGELPEQEGEQVSEDKPTKPEECDHEWDAEISSMWSNEYV
;
A
#
# COMPACT_ATOMS: atom_id res chain seq x y z
N MET A 1 21.95 10.90 12.95
CA MET A 1 21.44 11.00 11.57
C MET A 1 21.32 12.47 11.25
N ASP A 2 22.03 12.94 10.23
CA ASP A 2 21.91 14.32 9.78
C ASP A 2 20.52 14.56 9.20
N ARG A 3 20.00 15.78 9.38
CA ARG A 3 18.72 16.16 8.78
C ARG A 3 18.86 16.15 7.25
N PRO A 4 17.82 15.72 6.52
CA PRO A 4 17.86 15.78 5.06
C PRO A 4 18.08 17.22 4.60
N THR A 5 19.06 17.41 3.73
CA THR A 5 19.35 18.71 3.13
C THR A 5 18.42 18.90 1.93
N PHE A 6 17.67 19.99 1.93
CA PHE A 6 16.75 20.32 0.84
C PHE A 6 17.41 21.23 -0.19
N LYS A 7 17.30 20.84 -1.46
CA LYS A 7 17.70 21.58 -2.66
C LYS A 7 16.44 22.09 -3.39
N LYS A 8 16.65 22.82 -4.49
CA LYS A 8 15.59 23.34 -5.36
C LYS A 8 15.77 22.82 -6.78
N THR A 9 14.68 22.37 -7.41
CA THR A 9 14.68 22.06 -8.84
C THR A 9 14.78 23.35 -9.66
N GLU A 10 15.04 23.24 -10.96
CA GLU A 10 15.06 24.39 -11.88
C GLU A 10 13.75 25.19 -11.86
N ARG A 11 12.64 24.50 -11.56
CA ARG A 11 11.30 25.12 -11.42
C ARG A 11 11.00 25.62 -9.99
N GLY A 12 11.98 25.61 -9.09
CA GLY A 12 11.86 26.15 -7.73
C GLY A 12 11.19 25.22 -6.70
N PHE A 13 10.93 23.96 -7.04
CA PHE A 13 10.33 22.99 -6.11
C PHE A 13 11.40 22.40 -5.18
N ALA A 14 11.07 22.27 -3.90
CA ALA A 14 11.99 21.67 -2.93
C ALA A 14 12.14 20.16 -3.16
N TYR A 15 13.34 19.63 -3.01
CA TYR A 15 13.59 18.19 -3.03
C TYR A 15 14.78 17.80 -2.15
N SER A 16 14.83 16.54 -1.74
CA SER A 16 15.95 15.93 -1.01
C SER A 16 16.22 14.54 -1.57
N GLU A 17 17.48 14.12 -1.54
CA GLU A 17 17.96 12.81 -2.01
C GLU A 17 18.43 11.98 -0.82
N PHE A 18 18.21 10.66 -0.87
CA PHE A 18 18.68 9.70 0.14
C PHE A 18 18.85 8.31 -0.48
N GLU A 19 19.45 7.39 0.26
CA GLU A 19 19.59 5.98 -0.14
C GLU A 19 18.75 5.09 0.78
N ASP A 20 18.12 4.07 0.22
CA ASP A 20 17.44 3.06 1.02
C ASP A 20 18.42 2.04 1.61
N LEU A 21 17.92 1.06 2.38
CA LEU A 21 18.75 0.03 3.01
C LEU A 21 19.48 -0.89 2.00
N TYR A 22 19.05 -0.90 0.75
CA TYR A 22 19.66 -1.66 -0.34
C TYR A 22 20.54 -0.78 -1.25
N GLY A 23 20.77 0.49 -0.89
CA GLY A 23 21.58 1.44 -1.65
C GLY A 23 20.87 2.01 -2.88
N ALA A 24 19.55 1.82 -3.03
CA ALA A 24 18.80 2.42 -4.12
C ALA A 24 18.63 3.92 -3.87
N LYS A 25 18.91 4.72 -4.90
CA LYS A 25 18.76 6.18 -4.84
C LYS A 25 17.27 6.53 -4.81
N CYS A 26 16.89 7.26 -3.78
CA CYS A 26 15.54 7.73 -3.54
C CYS A 26 15.50 9.25 -3.45
N SER A 27 14.33 9.81 -3.74
CA SER A 27 14.07 11.23 -3.51
C SER A 27 12.71 11.48 -2.86
N LEU A 28 12.64 12.62 -2.17
CA LEU A 28 11.40 13.27 -1.76
C LEU A 28 11.37 14.63 -2.45
N GLN A 29 10.34 14.90 -3.25
CA GLN A 29 10.23 16.12 -4.04
C GLN A 29 8.82 16.71 -3.96
N LYS A 30 8.71 18.04 -3.79
CA LYS A 30 7.44 18.74 -3.92
C LYS A 30 6.94 18.63 -5.37
N SER A 31 5.72 18.12 -5.53
CA SER A 31 5.08 18.02 -6.84
C SER A 31 4.79 19.40 -7.40
N SER A 32 4.87 19.52 -8.73
CA SER A 32 4.41 20.69 -9.47
C SER A 32 2.94 20.59 -9.88
N LEU A 33 2.13 19.83 -9.13
CA LEU A 33 0.72 19.67 -9.42
C LEU A 33 0.03 21.01 -9.16
N ALA A 34 -0.76 21.48 -10.13
CA ALA A 34 -1.34 22.82 -10.06
C ALA A 34 -2.59 22.88 -9.18
N THR A 35 -3.33 21.78 -9.10
CA THR A 35 -4.62 21.70 -8.41
C THR A 35 -4.45 21.47 -6.92
N ASP A 36 -3.46 20.64 -6.54
CA ASP A 36 -3.32 20.13 -5.17
C ASP A 36 -1.88 20.08 -4.69
N ASP A 37 -1.75 20.16 -3.37
CA ASP A 37 -0.48 19.95 -2.69
C ASP A 37 -0.13 18.45 -2.65
N ALA A 38 0.85 18.06 -3.47
CA ALA A 38 1.35 16.69 -3.50
C ALA A 38 2.89 16.61 -3.41
N VAL A 39 3.41 15.43 -3.11
CA VAL A 39 4.84 15.09 -3.13
C VAL A 39 5.09 13.82 -3.94
N TRP A 40 6.27 13.75 -4.54
CA TRP A 40 6.83 12.51 -5.08
C TRP A 40 7.76 11.88 -4.06
N LEU A 41 7.60 10.60 -3.77
CA LEU A 41 8.45 9.84 -2.84
C LEU A 41 8.75 8.45 -3.41
N GLY A 42 10.02 8.07 -3.50
CA GLY A 42 10.43 6.71 -3.85
C GLY A 42 11.76 6.64 -4.58
N ILE A 43 12.02 5.48 -5.21
CA ILE A 43 13.24 5.21 -5.97
C ILE A 43 13.24 6.01 -7.26
N ASP A 44 14.34 6.68 -7.59
CA ASP A 44 14.47 7.47 -8.81
C ASP A 44 14.82 6.63 -10.05
N ASP A 45 15.64 5.59 -9.88
CA ASP A 45 16.11 4.72 -10.96
C ASP A 45 15.79 3.25 -10.69
N PRO A 46 14.85 2.62 -11.42
CA PRO A 46 14.49 1.22 -11.21
C PRO A 46 15.65 0.28 -11.59
N ASP A 47 15.92 -0.71 -10.73
CA ASP A 47 16.88 -1.80 -10.98
C ASP A 47 16.14 -3.15 -11.13
N PRO A 48 15.48 -3.40 -12.28
CA PRO A 48 14.67 -4.59 -12.50
C PRO A 48 15.52 -5.88 -12.43
N LYS A 49 15.07 -6.85 -11.64
CA LYS A 49 15.72 -8.16 -11.46
C LYS A 49 14.74 -9.31 -11.68
N ARG A 50 15.25 -10.47 -12.09
CA ARG A 50 14.46 -11.69 -12.35
C ARG A 50 14.93 -12.86 -11.47
N GLY A 51 13.99 -13.37 -10.66
CA GLY A 51 14.05 -14.65 -9.95
C GLY A 51 15.13 -14.82 -8.88
N PRO A 52 15.19 -15.97 -8.19
CA PRO A 52 16.36 -16.38 -7.42
C PRO A 52 17.34 -17.21 -8.27
N PRO A 53 18.67 -16.92 -8.27
CA PRO A 53 19.28 -15.72 -7.70
C PRO A 53 18.91 -14.46 -8.51
N TRP A 54 18.80 -13.31 -7.83
CA TRP A 54 18.40 -12.05 -8.44
C TRP A 54 19.41 -11.58 -9.48
N LYS A 55 19.05 -11.70 -10.76
CA LYS A 55 19.87 -11.26 -11.90
C LYS A 55 19.27 -10.03 -12.58
N PRO A 56 20.10 -9.10 -13.10
CA PRO A 56 19.62 -7.96 -13.86
C PRO A 56 18.69 -8.39 -14.99
N TYR A 57 17.59 -7.68 -15.16
CA TYR A 57 16.58 -7.98 -16.16
C TYR A 57 16.34 -6.79 -17.09
N LYS A 58 16.77 -6.92 -18.34
CA LYS A 58 16.60 -5.86 -19.34
C LYS A 58 15.13 -5.77 -19.75
N LEU A 59 14.51 -4.63 -19.45
CA LEU A 59 13.16 -4.31 -19.91
C LEU A 59 13.17 -3.84 -21.37
N PRO A 60 12.10 -4.13 -22.14
CA PRO A 60 11.86 -3.47 -23.42
C PRO A 60 11.82 -1.94 -23.27
N SER A 61 12.27 -1.21 -24.30
CA SER A 61 12.39 0.25 -24.25
C SER A 61 11.05 0.99 -24.26
N ASP A 62 9.98 0.30 -24.65
CA ASP A 62 8.61 0.80 -24.68
C ASP A 62 7.85 0.56 -23.37
N VAL A 63 8.55 0.11 -22.32
CA VAL A 63 7.97 -0.09 -20.98
C VAL A 63 8.26 1.11 -20.10
N LEU A 64 7.20 1.75 -19.61
CA LEU A 64 7.27 2.73 -18.53
C LEU A 64 7.30 2.02 -17.17
N VAL A 65 8.28 2.36 -16.34
CA VAL A 65 8.39 1.88 -14.97
C VAL A 65 8.23 3.05 -14.02
N THR A 66 7.16 3.03 -13.22
CA THR A 66 6.89 4.04 -12.20
C THR A 66 7.22 3.47 -10.83
N THR A 67 8.24 4.02 -10.17
CA THR A 67 8.73 3.58 -8.84
C THR A 67 8.42 4.57 -7.73
N ARG A 68 7.99 5.79 -8.08
CA ARG A 68 7.70 6.86 -7.13
C ARG A 68 6.20 7.00 -6.91
N MET A 69 5.84 7.17 -5.66
CA MET A 69 4.48 7.44 -5.24
C MET A 69 4.19 8.94 -5.37
N HIS A 70 3.00 9.28 -5.86
CA HIS A 70 2.47 10.64 -5.86
C HIS A 70 1.47 10.78 -4.72
N LEU A 71 1.86 11.44 -3.64
CA LEU A 71 1.08 11.45 -2.41
C LEU A 71 0.50 12.84 -2.15
N SER A 72 -0.81 12.90 -1.92
CA SER A 72 -1.50 14.09 -1.45
C SER A 72 -1.22 14.34 0.05
N ARG A 73 -1.59 15.53 0.55
CA ARG A 73 -1.51 15.82 1.99
C ARG A 73 -2.31 14.84 2.85
N GLU A 74 -3.52 14.48 2.42
CA GLU A 74 -4.39 13.54 3.12
C GLU A 74 -3.76 12.14 3.21
N GLN A 75 -3.18 11.65 2.10
CA GLN A 75 -2.49 10.36 2.10
C GLN A 75 -1.25 10.37 3.00
N VAL A 76 -0.49 11.47 2.99
CA VAL A 76 0.66 11.63 3.90
C VAL A 76 0.19 11.65 5.36
N GLU A 77 -0.90 12.35 5.66
CA GLU A 77 -1.49 12.41 7.00
C GLU A 77 -1.95 11.03 7.48
N ALA A 78 -2.54 10.21 6.61
CA ALA A 78 -2.95 8.85 6.95
C ALA A 78 -1.76 7.92 7.28
N ILE A 79 -0.62 8.10 6.60
CA ILE A 79 0.57 7.24 6.78
C ILE A 79 1.47 7.72 7.93
N LEU A 80 1.46 9.03 8.22
CA LEU A 80 2.38 9.65 9.16
C LEU A 80 2.34 9.05 10.58
N PRO A 81 1.18 8.74 11.19
CA PRO A 81 1.12 8.11 12.51
C PRO A 81 1.85 6.76 12.56
N ALA A 82 1.71 5.95 11.50
CA ALA A 82 2.39 4.66 11.40
C ALA A 82 3.91 4.84 11.31
N LEU A 83 4.39 5.81 10.53
CA LEU A 83 5.82 6.12 10.42
C LEU A 83 6.39 6.67 11.73
N GLN A 84 5.65 7.53 12.43
CA GLN A 84 6.06 8.06 13.72
C GLN A 84 6.19 6.94 14.77
N ARG A 85 5.25 5.99 14.80
CA ARG A 85 5.35 4.79 15.65
C ARG A 85 6.56 3.95 15.29
N PHE A 86 6.78 3.69 14.00
CA PHE A 86 7.94 2.93 13.54
C PHE A 86 9.26 3.56 13.96
N VAL A 87 9.39 4.88 13.88
CA VAL A 87 10.58 5.61 14.37
C VAL A 87 10.78 5.40 15.88
N ALA A 88 9.69 5.34 16.66
CA ALA A 88 9.74 5.19 18.11
C ALA A 88 9.99 3.75 18.57
N THR A 89 9.43 2.75 17.88
CA THR A 89 9.36 1.36 18.38
C THR A 89 9.97 0.32 17.44
N GLY A 90 10.21 0.66 16.17
CA GLY A 90 10.57 -0.31 15.12
C GLY A 90 9.38 -1.12 14.59
N GLU A 91 8.16 -0.84 15.02
CA GLU A 91 6.95 -1.62 14.71
C GLU A 91 5.85 -0.73 14.11
N LEU A 92 4.97 -1.30 13.29
CA LEU A 92 3.78 -0.63 12.78
C LEU A 92 2.59 -0.73 13.77
N PRO A 93 1.55 0.12 13.64
CA PRO A 93 0.32 -0.06 14.40
C PRO A 93 -0.34 -1.40 14.08
N GLU A 94 -0.85 -2.09 15.10
CA GLU A 94 -1.67 -3.29 14.92
C GLU A 94 -3.05 -2.89 14.37
N GLN A 95 -3.66 -3.76 13.57
CA GLN A 95 -5.06 -3.57 13.22
C GLN A 95 -5.89 -3.73 14.49
N GLU A 96 -6.64 -2.69 14.87
CA GLU A 96 -7.74 -2.86 15.81
C GLU A 96 -8.73 -3.81 15.14
N GLY A 97 -8.67 -5.08 15.51
CA GLY A 97 -9.56 -6.09 14.97
C GLY A 97 -10.99 -5.63 15.16
N GLU A 98 -11.74 -5.57 14.06
CA GLU A 98 -13.18 -5.43 14.07
C GLU A 98 -13.70 -6.57 14.94
N GLN A 99 -14.12 -6.23 16.17
CA GLN A 99 -14.82 -7.18 17.01
C GLN A 99 -16.11 -7.50 16.28
N VAL A 100 -16.11 -8.60 15.53
CA VAL A 100 -17.31 -9.23 15.04
C VAL A 100 -18.12 -9.56 16.28
N SER A 101 -19.13 -8.73 16.57
CA SER A 101 -20.16 -9.09 17.54
C SER A 101 -20.75 -10.40 17.07
N GLU A 102 -20.60 -11.46 17.86
CA GLU A 102 -21.36 -12.68 17.69
C GLU A 102 -22.84 -12.36 17.87
N ASP A 103 -23.49 -11.81 16.84
CA ASP A 103 -24.93 -11.92 16.69
C ASP A 103 -25.21 -13.40 16.42
N LYS A 104 -25.31 -14.13 17.52
CA LYS A 104 -25.85 -15.48 17.57
C LYS A 104 -27.15 -15.43 16.77
N PRO A 105 -27.32 -16.28 15.73
CA PRO A 105 -28.57 -16.30 14.99
C PRO A 105 -29.70 -16.58 15.97
N THR A 106 -30.57 -15.59 16.17
CA THR A 106 -31.86 -15.82 16.79
C THR A 106 -32.56 -16.86 15.94
N LYS A 107 -32.93 -17.98 16.56
CA LYS A 107 -33.74 -19.02 15.92
C LYS A 107 -34.86 -18.33 15.14
N PRO A 108 -35.10 -18.68 13.87
CA PRO A 108 -36.27 -18.17 13.18
C PRO A 108 -37.50 -18.55 14.02
N GLU A 109 -38.35 -17.55 14.31
CA GLU A 109 -39.70 -17.82 14.79
C GLU A 109 -40.35 -18.78 13.80
N GLU A 110 -40.98 -19.83 14.35
CA GLU A 110 -41.70 -20.85 13.61
C GLU A 110 -42.72 -20.17 12.69
N CYS A 111 -42.39 -20.09 11.40
CA CYS A 111 -43.33 -19.77 10.35
C CYS A 111 -43.67 -21.10 9.69
N ASP A 112 -44.72 -21.74 10.18
CA ASP A 112 -45.42 -22.78 9.43
C ASP A 112 -45.64 -22.25 8.01
N HIS A 113 -45.17 -22.99 7.00
CA HIS A 113 -45.75 -23.17 5.65
C HIS A 113 -44.69 -23.80 4.72
N GLU A 114 -44.91 -25.10 4.43
CA GLU A 114 -44.43 -25.94 3.30
C GLU A 114 -43.36 -25.37 2.34
N TRP A 115 -42.07 -25.65 2.55
CA TRP A 115 -41.04 -25.62 1.49
C TRP A 115 -39.93 -26.68 1.70
N ASP A 116 -40.28 -27.96 1.88
CA ASP A 116 -39.32 -29.07 2.09
C ASP A 116 -39.12 -29.95 0.84
N ALA A 117 -38.50 -29.44 -0.24
CA ALA A 117 -38.04 -30.34 -1.30
C ALA A 117 -36.81 -29.92 -2.11
N GLU A 118 -36.48 -28.64 -2.26
CA GLU A 118 -35.44 -28.26 -3.24
C GLU A 118 -34.05 -27.98 -2.68
N ILE A 119 -33.90 -27.66 -1.39
CA ILE A 119 -32.59 -27.29 -0.81
C ILE A 119 -31.76 -28.50 -0.32
N SER A 120 -32.27 -29.73 -0.45
CA SER A 120 -31.50 -30.95 -0.11
C SER A 120 -30.66 -31.49 -1.27
N SER A 121 -30.79 -30.97 -2.49
CA SER A 121 -30.07 -31.50 -3.67
C SER A 121 -28.82 -30.72 -4.07
N MET A 122 -28.58 -29.52 -3.52
CA MET A 122 -27.48 -28.65 -3.96
C MET A 122 -26.17 -28.78 -3.18
N TRP A 123 -26.11 -29.63 -2.14
CA TRP A 123 -24.92 -29.75 -1.27
C TRP A 123 -24.38 -31.20 -1.13
N SER A 124 -24.55 -32.03 -2.16
CA SER A 124 -24.07 -33.42 -2.13
C SER A 124 -23.24 -33.84 -3.34
N ASN A 125 -22.67 -32.93 -4.13
CA ASN A 125 -21.83 -33.35 -5.25
C ASN A 125 -20.73 -32.34 -5.61
N GLU A 126 -19.63 -32.34 -4.87
CA GLU A 126 -18.27 -32.18 -5.41
C GLU A 126 -17.26 -32.48 -4.30
N TYR A 127 -17.02 -33.76 -4.02
CA TYR A 127 -15.77 -34.29 -3.45
C TYR A 127 -15.82 -35.83 -3.53
N VAL A 128 -15.44 -36.39 -4.69
CA VAL A 128 -14.59 -37.59 -4.83
C VAL A 128 -13.85 -37.48 -6.16
#